data_AF-A0A418AKB0-F1
#
_entry.id   AF-A0A418AKB0-F1
#
_cell.length_a   1.000
_cell.length_b   1.000
_cell.length_c   1.000
_cell.angle_alpha   90.00
_cell.angle_beta   90.00
_cell.angle_gamma   90.00
#
_symmetry.space_group_name_H-M   'P 1'
#
loop_
_entity.id
_entity.type
_entity.pdbx_description
1 polymer ?
#
loop_
_entity_poly.entity_id
_entity_poly.type
_entity_poly.pdbx_seq_one_letter_code
_entity_poly.pdbx_strand_id
1 'polypeptide(L)'
;MSSTEGKIVSIKYPIFGIDWKRDAQGQPFIAVAGGGGAVKSGIKNCVNVVKFSPDGEALITGGEDGIIRLWILTIPPSKSEVDIDDKYRDAFQVSEPILLEGHNGCINDLSWHPSSAKVVSCAKDGQCLVWASINGTWKKAASMPLAGELNVQKPDKAKNRGKFVYRGCQFVPLPSSSAGKKNSDEKDVIVTVQTPARGSSYLSKWTCVLDNRGRCTVDEIYSIPVKDTIVCSLAVRTETCAFSESRIYPGHGVRLVRKDGNAYTLLNSKCKSLFLQRKKPAKIHWTLGWRRMNKKLRVRCPFAVFRVSDGGEHDGCTFIVRSLVAYNCAYVYREAKDQAKAKKAAAPAPQKKQVIKNAPKGGKKTGNRGAL
;
A
#
# COMPACT_ATOMS: atom_id res chain seq x y z
N MET A 1 -10.25 -35.38 12.61
CA MET A 1 -9.74 -34.12 12.03
C MET A 1 -10.14 -32.99 12.94
N SER A 2 -9.35 -32.74 14.00
CA SER A 2 -9.60 -31.65 14.93
C SER A 2 -9.22 -30.34 14.25
N SER A 3 -10.21 -29.48 13.99
CA SER A 3 -9.96 -28.09 13.61
C SER A 3 -9.15 -27.44 14.73
N THR A 4 -7.93 -27.02 14.42
CA THR A 4 -7.15 -26.11 15.27
C THR A 4 -7.83 -24.75 15.25
N GLU A 5 -8.91 -24.63 16.01
CA GLU A 5 -9.49 -23.33 16.35
C GLU A 5 -8.41 -22.58 17.14
N GLY A 6 -7.84 -21.54 16.51
CA GLY A 6 -6.85 -20.69 17.13
C GLY A 6 -7.42 -20.10 18.41
N LYS A 7 -6.90 -20.56 19.56
CA LYS A 7 -7.26 -20.04 20.88
C LYS A 7 -6.90 -18.54 20.89
N ILE A 8 -7.88 -17.67 20.99
CA ILE A 8 -7.63 -16.22 21.14
C ILE A 8 -7.09 -16.01 22.56
N VAL A 9 -5.77 -15.98 22.69
CA VAL A 9 -5.10 -15.70 23.95
C VAL A 9 -5.17 -14.19 24.19
N SER A 10 -5.81 -13.79 25.28
CA SER A 10 -5.76 -12.41 25.76
C SER A 10 -4.31 -12.09 26.18
N ILE A 11 -3.71 -11.08 25.56
CA ILE A 11 -2.35 -10.65 25.87
C ILE A 11 -2.41 -9.69 27.06
N LYS A 12 -1.67 -10.01 28.13
CA LYS A 12 -1.69 -9.30 29.43
C LYS A 12 -1.06 -7.89 29.37
N TYR A 13 -0.29 -7.59 28.33
CA TYR A 13 0.50 -6.35 28.21
C TYR A 13 0.02 -5.47 27.06
N PRO A 14 0.13 -4.13 27.17
CA PRO A 14 -0.18 -3.23 26.07
C PRO A 14 0.75 -3.53 24.90
N ILE A 15 0.15 -3.75 23.73
CA ILE A 15 0.85 -3.93 22.47
C ILE A 15 1.04 -2.55 21.86
N PHE A 16 2.29 -2.14 21.69
CA PHE A 16 2.63 -0.86 21.09
C PHE A 16 2.96 -1.01 19.61
N GLY A 17 3.61 -2.13 19.24
CA GLY A 17 3.94 -2.44 17.85
C GLY A 17 3.50 -3.85 17.49
N ILE A 18 2.93 -4.02 16.31
CA ILE A 18 2.69 -5.32 15.71
C ILE A 18 3.07 -5.27 14.25
N ASP A 19 3.79 -6.28 13.80
CA ASP A 19 4.00 -6.51 12.38
C ASP A 19 3.89 -8.00 12.10
N TRP A 20 3.49 -8.31 10.88
CA TRP A 20 3.34 -9.69 10.46
C TRP A 20 3.87 -9.83 9.05
N LYS A 21 4.44 -10.98 8.76
CA LYS A 21 4.90 -11.29 7.43
C LYS A 21 4.83 -12.80 7.21
N ARG A 22 4.99 -13.21 5.96
CA ARG A 22 5.03 -14.62 5.57
C ARG A 22 6.42 -14.95 5.08
N ASP A 23 6.90 -16.13 5.45
CA ASP A 23 8.14 -16.68 4.92
C ASP A 23 7.98 -16.99 3.43
N ALA A 24 9.11 -17.27 2.76
CA ALA A 24 9.13 -17.72 1.37
C ALA A 24 8.24 -18.96 1.12
N GLN A 25 8.02 -19.77 2.17
CA GLN A 25 7.20 -20.98 2.17
C GLN A 25 5.72 -20.70 2.53
N GLY A 26 5.35 -19.43 2.78
CA GLY A 26 3.97 -19.00 3.02
C GLY A 26 3.48 -19.11 4.46
N GLN A 27 4.32 -19.59 5.40
CA GLN A 27 4.01 -19.61 6.83
C GLN A 27 3.97 -18.19 7.39
N PRO A 28 2.91 -17.80 8.12
CA PRO A 28 2.82 -16.47 8.72
C PRO A 28 3.55 -16.42 10.06
N PHE A 29 4.40 -15.40 10.21
CA PHE A 29 5.00 -15.02 11.48
C PHE A 29 4.50 -13.65 11.90
N ILE A 30 4.37 -13.46 13.21
CA ILE A 30 3.89 -12.22 13.84
C ILE A 30 4.94 -11.81 14.86
N ALA A 31 5.44 -10.59 14.75
CA ALA A 31 6.21 -9.96 15.81
C ALA A 31 5.31 -8.97 16.55
N VAL A 32 5.33 -9.08 17.87
CA VAL A 32 4.61 -8.20 18.77
C VAL A 32 5.63 -7.53 19.67
N ALA A 33 5.65 -6.20 19.66
CA ALA A 33 6.28 -5.41 20.71
C ALA A 33 5.24 -5.03 21.76
N GLY A 34 5.56 -5.33 23.01
CA GLY A 34 4.82 -4.88 24.17
C GLY A 34 5.72 -4.18 25.17
N GLY A 35 5.10 -3.40 26.06
CA GLY A 35 5.78 -2.85 27.24
C GLY A 35 5.74 -3.87 28.37
N GLY A 36 6.92 -4.26 28.84
CA GLY A 36 7.09 -5.19 29.95
C GLY A 36 8.48 -5.80 29.89
N GLY A 37 9.44 -5.17 30.58
CA GLY A 37 10.85 -5.53 30.55
C GLY A 37 11.07 -7.02 30.79
N ALA A 38 11.48 -7.73 29.74
CA ALA A 38 12.12 -9.02 29.90
C ALA A 38 13.59 -8.74 30.25
N VAL A 39 13.99 -9.08 31.47
CA VAL A 39 15.39 -8.98 31.94
C VAL A 39 16.38 -9.68 30.97
N LYS A 40 15.88 -10.67 30.21
CA LYS A 40 16.64 -11.43 29.20
C LYS A 40 16.90 -10.72 27.86
N SER A 41 16.14 -9.67 27.49
CA SER A 41 16.33 -8.98 26.19
C SER A 41 17.20 -7.72 26.27
N GLY A 42 17.57 -7.28 27.49
CA GLY A 42 18.34 -6.04 27.70
C GLY A 42 17.56 -4.75 27.41
N ILE A 43 16.28 -4.84 27.06
CA ILE A 43 15.43 -3.68 26.73
C ILE A 43 14.78 -3.18 28.02
N LYS A 44 15.24 -2.02 28.51
CA LYS A 44 14.74 -1.42 29.77
C LYS A 44 13.40 -0.70 29.59
N ASN A 45 13.08 -0.22 28.39
CA ASN A 45 11.93 0.64 28.14
C ASN A 45 10.97 0.09 27.07
N CYS A 46 9.81 0.74 26.89
CA CYS A 46 8.80 0.31 25.94
C CYS A 46 9.33 0.35 24.50
N VAL A 47 8.97 -0.67 23.73
CA VAL A 47 9.22 -0.72 22.28
C VAL A 47 7.97 -0.21 21.58
N ASN A 48 8.06 0.94 20.92
CA ASN A 48 6.91 1.58 20.27
C ASN A 48 6.59 0.98 18.91
N VAL A 49 7.61 0.51 18.18
CA VAL A 49 7.48 0.13 16.78
C VAL A 49 8.29 -1.13 16.50
N VAL A 50 7.72 -2.02 15.68
CA VAL A 50 8.37 -3.21 15.15
C VAL A 50 8.06 -3.32 13.67
N LYS A 51 9.07 -3.63 12.86
CA LYS A 51 8.93 -3.86 11.42
C LYS A 51 9.86 -4.95 10.92
N PHE A 52 9.30 -5.92 10.20
CA PHE A 52 10.09 -6.90 9.47
C PHE A 52 10.70 -6.31 8.21
N SER A 53 11.89 -6.79 7.88
CA SER A 53 12.52 -6.52 6.60
C SER A 53 11.68 -7.10 5.45
N PRO A 54 11.74 -6.50 4.25
CA PRO A 54 11.11 -7.04 3.05
C PRO A 54 11.61 -8.43 2.62
N ASP A 55 12.80 -8.86 3.04
CA ASP A 55 13.31 -10.24 2.86
C ASP A 55 12.80 -11.21 3.95
N GLY A 56 12.66 -10.77 5.20
CA GLY A 56 12.09 -11.54 6.32
C GLY A 56 13.18 -12.14 7.21
N GLU A 57 14.43 -11.89 6.88
CA GLU A 57 15.60 -12.36 7.61
C GLU A 57 15.96 -11.41 8.76
N ALA A 58 15.38 -10.22 8.80
CA ALA A 58 15.68 -9.22 9.81
C ALA A 58 14.42 -8.55 10.38
N LEU A 59 14.56 -8.08 11.61
CA LEU A 59 13.54 -7.36 12.35
C LEU A 59 14.13 -6.07 12.91
N ILE A 60 13.44 -4.95 12.72
CA ILE A 60 13.79 -3.70 13.37
C ILE A 60 12.78 -3.38 14.45
N THR A 61 13.31 -2.93 15.57
CA THR A 61 12.53 -2.48 16.72
C THR A 61 12.98 -1.07 17.13
N GLY A 62 12.03 -0.22 17.49
CA GLY A 62 12.28 1.14 17.96
C GLY A 62 11.82 1.32 19.39
N GLY A 63 12.75 1.68 20.28
CA GLY A 63 12.47 1.91 21.70
C GLY A 63 12.14 3.36 22.05
N GLU A 64 11.62 3.54 23.26
CA GLU A 64 11.49 4.86 23.91
C GLU A 64 12.87 5.51 24.19
N ASP A 65 13.91 4.68 24.34
CA ASP A 65 15.32 5.07 24.51
C ASP A 65 15.89 5.93 23.36
N GLY A 66 15.21 5.97 22.21
CA GLY A 66 15.77 6.53 20.97
C GLY A 66 16.75 5.60 20.24
N ILE A 67 16.99 4.40 20.78
CA ILE A 67 17.84 3.40 20.14
C ILE A 67 16.98 2.52 19.23
N ILE A 68 17.39 2.41 17.97
CA ILE A 68 16.82 1.45 17.02
C ILE A 68 17.67 0.19 17.10
N ARG A 69 17.03 -0.97 17.23
CA ARG A 69 17.71 -2.26 17.32
C ARG A 69 17.33 -3.12 16.12
N LEU A 70 18.33 -3.60 15.41
CA LEU A 70 18.19 -4.53 14.29
C LEU A 70 18.56 -5.93 14.75
N TRP A 71 17.64 -6.86 14.59
CA TRP A 71 17.76 -8.25 14.96
C TRP A 71 17.85 -9.09 13.69
N ILE A 72 18.87 -9.93 13.58
CA ILE A 72 18.96 -10.92 12.51
C ILE A 72 18.26 -12.19 13.00
N LEU A 73 17.34 -12.70 12.21
CA LEU A 73 16.54 -13.87 12.51
C LEU A 73 17.11 -15.06 11.74
N THR A 74 17.54 -16.08 12.48
CA THR A 74 17.90 -17.36 11.89
C THR A 74 16.70 -18.28 12.00
N ILE A 75 15.92 -18.34 10.91
CA ILE A 75 14.75 -19.20 10.82
C ILE A 75 15.21 -20.58 10.35
N PRO A 76 15.03 -21.64 11.15
CA PRO A 76 15.32 -22.99 10.68
C PRO A 76 14.34 -23.35 9.54
N PRO A 77 14.79 -23.96 8.44
CA PRO A 77 13.88 -24.41 7.38
C PRO A 77 12.90 -25.44 7.96
N SER A 78 11.58 -25.18 7.87
CA SER A 78 10.60 -26.01 8.58
C SER A 78 10.40 -27.41 7.96
N LYS A 79 10.42 -28.42 8.86
CA LYS A 79 9.86 -29.79 8.82
C LYS A 79 10.52 -30.86 7.94
N SER A 80 11.38 -31.67 8.57
CA SER A 80 11.19 -33.13 8.53
C SER A 80 9.99 -33.50 9.43
N GLU A 81 9.26 -34.56 9.11
CA GLU A 81 7.85 -34.84 9.50
C GLU A 81 7.50 -35.02 11.00
N VAL A 82 8.35 -34.63 11.96
CA VAL A 82 8.11 -34.94 13.38
C VAL A 82 8.40 -33.75 14.31
N ASP A 83 7.57 -32.72 14.28
CA ASP A 83 7.50 -31.70 15.35
C ASP A 83 6.62 -32.22 16.50
N ILE A 84 7.11 -33.23 17.22
CA ILE A 84 6.48 -33.75 18.46
C ILE A 84 7.13 -33.13 19.71
N ASP A 85 8.37 -32.65 19.60
CA ASP A 85 9.11 -32.03 20.70
C ASP A 85 9.35 -30.56 20.38
N ASP A 86 9.32 -29.66 21.37
CA ASP A 86 9.59 -28.21 21.31
C ASP A 86 10.90 -27.75 20.61
N LYS A 87 11.62 -28.64 19.92
CA LYS A 87 12.87 -28.44 19.17
C LYS A 87 12.82 -27.32 18.12
N TYR A 88 11.67 -27.10 17.47
CA TYR A 88 11.53 -25.97 16.54
C TYR A 88 11.67 -24.61 17.25
N ARG A 89 11.20 -24.53 18.49
CA ARG A 89 11.30 -23.31 19.31
C ARG A 89 12.73 -23.02 19.72
N ASP A 90 13.52 -24.05 19.99
CA ASP A 90 14.94 -23.93 20.38
C ASP A 90 15.85 -23.66 19.18
N ALA A 91 15.46 -24.11 17.98
CA ALA A 91 16.18 -23.84 16.74
C ALA A 91 15.97 -22.41 16.21
N PHE A 92 14.90 -21.72 16.64
CA PHE A 92 14.70 -20.32 16.33
C PHE A 92 15.69 -19.46 17.14
N GLN A 93 16.72 -18.97 16.47
CA GLN A 93 17.74 -18.14 17.10
C GLN A 93 17.65 -16.70 16.59
N VAL A 94 17.84 -15.77 17.52
CA VAL A 94 17.91 -14.34 17.25
C VAL A 94 19.32 -13.90 17.61
N SER A 95 19.99 -13.22 16.67
CA SER A 95 21.34 -12.69 16.90
C SER A 95 21.32 -11.59 17.97
N GLU A 96 22.50 -11.24 18.49
CA GLU A 96 22.65 -10.00 19.22
C GLU A 96 22.24 -8.80 18.34
N PRO A 97 21.56 -7.79 18.92
CA PRO A 97 21.04 -6.69 18.15
C PRO A 97 22.14 -5.72 17.73
N ILE A 98 22.12 -5.33 16.45
CA ILE A 98 22.91 -4.19 15.99
C ILE A 98 22.20 -2.91 16.45
N LEU A 99 22.91 -2.09 17.22
CA LEU A 99 22.38 -0.84 17.78
C LEU A 99 22.63 0.32 16.81
N LEU A 100 21.56 1.03 16.45
CA LEU A 100 21.64 2.26 15.66
C LEU A 100 21.32 3.44 16.57
N GLU A 101 22.38 4.10 17.03
CA GLU A 101 22.32 5.24 17.94
C GLU A 101 22.43 6.55 17.17
N GLY A 102 21.56 7.51 17.50
CA GLY A 102 21.56 8.82 16.85
C GLY A 102 20.33 9.66 17.11
N HIS A 103 19.23 9.07 17.57
CA HIS A 103 18.06 9.80 18.05
C HIS A 103 18.17 10.12 19.53
N ASN A 104 17.64 11.28 19.92
CA ASN A 104 17.65 11.76 21.31
C ASN A 104 16.23 11.77 21.92
N GLY A 105 15.37 10.87 21.46
CA GLY A 105 14.00 10.80 21.93
C GLY A 105 13.27 9.59 21.38
N CYS A 106 12.05 9.39 21.87
CA CYS A 106 11.24 8.21 21.57
C CYS A 106 11.04 8.05 20.06
N ILE A 107 11.24 6.83 19.57
CA ILE A 107 10.96 6.49 18.17
C ILE A 107 9.44 6.38 18.00
N ASN A 108 8.90 7.12 17.03
CA ASN A 108 7.47 7.16 16.72
C ASN A 108 7.10 6.19 15.59
N ASP A 109 7.93 6.14 14.54
CA ASP A 109 7.67 5.30 13.36
C ASP A 109 8.98 4.89 12.68
N LEU A 110 8.94 3.75 11.98
CA LEU A 110 10.06 3.14 11.29
C LEU A 110 9.57 2.53 9.97
N SER A 111 10.37 2.66 8.91
CA SER A 111 10.09 2.04 7.61
C SER A 111 11.34 1.47 6.98
N TRP A 112 11.25 0.22 6.55
CA TRP A 112 12.22 -0.39 5.66
C TRP A 112 12.06 0.13 4.24
N HIS A 113 13.18 0.21 3.53
CA HIS A 113 13.18 0.33 2.07
C HIS A 113 12.91 -1.04 1.45
N PRO A 114 12.20 -1.14 0.31
CA PRO A 114 11.90 -2.42 -0.35
C PRO A 114 13.10 -3.32 -0.67
N SER A 115 14.30 -2.75 -0.80
CA SER A 115 15.56 -3.48 -1.02
C SER A 115 16.21 -4.01 0.25
N SER A 116 15.63 -3.74 1.43
CA SER A 116 16.21 -4.02 2.76
C SER A 116 17.55 -3.34 3.08
N ALA A 117 18.17 -2.61 2.15
CA ALA A 117 19.48 -1.97 2.38
C ALA A 117 19.40 -0.64 3.14
N LYS A 118 18.20 -0.05 3.26
CA LYS A 118 17.97 1.27 3.86
C LYS A 118 16.78 1.25 4.81
N VAL A 119 16.83 2.12 5.81
CA VAL A 119 15.77 2.28 6.81
C VAL A 119 15.57 3.77 7.09
N VAL A 120 14.34 4.18 7.31
CA VAL A 120 14.00 5.53 7.77
C VAL A 120 13.38 5.44 9.15
N SER A 121 13.80 6.33 10.03
CA SER A 121 13.32 6.42 11.40
C SER A 121 12.87 7.83 11.75
N CYS A 122 11.74 7.92 12.45
CA CYS A 122 11.17 9.16 12.94
C CYS A 122 11.12 9.15 14.46
N ALA A 123 11.56 10.24 15.10
CA ALA A 123 11.53 10.34 16.54
C ALA A 123 10.89 11.64 17.05
N LYS A 124 10.64 11.65 18.37
CA LYS A 124 10.06 12.78 19.11
C LYS A 124 11.00 13.99 19.23
N ASP A 125 12.30 13.78 18.97
CA ASP A 125 13.31 14.83 18.92
C ASP A 125 13.03 15.88 17.82
N GLY A 126 12.19 15.54 16.84
CA GLY A 126 11.89 16.38 15.68
C GLY A 126 12.79 16.09 14.48
N GLN A 127 13.60 15.04 14.57
CA GLN A 127 14.49 14.58 13.51
C GLN A 127 13.93 13.32 12.83
N CYS A 128 14.23 13.19 11.56
CA CYS A 128 13.99 11.99 10.78
C CYS A 128 15.32 11.57 10.15
N LEU A 129 15.77 10.35 10.43
CA LEU A 129 17.08 9.87 10.03
C LEU A 129 16.94 8.76 8.97
N VAL A 130 17.89 8.76 8.03
CA VAL A 130 18.03 7.70 7.03
C VAL A 130 19.27 6.88 7.40
N TRP A 131 19.08 5.58 7.52
CA TRP A 131 20.12 4.59 7.79
C TRP A 131 20.36 3.77 6.53
N ALA A 132 21.62 3.46 6.27
CA ALA A 132 22.02 2.58 5.18
C ALA A 132 22.99 1.52 5.68
N SER A 133 22.88 0.32 5.11
CA SER A 133 23.84 -0.77 5.28
C SER A 133 24.87 -0.73 4.15
N ILE A 134 26.15 -0.67 4.50
CA ILE A 134 27.27 -0.66 3.55
C ILE A 134 28.25 -1.72 4.03
N ASN A 135 28.48 -2.73 3.19
CA ASN A 135 29.36 -3.86 3.48
C ASN A 135 29.04 -4.52 4.84
N GLY A 136 27.76 -4.64 5.18
CA GLY A 136 27.29 -5.23 6.44
C GLY A 136 27.34 -4.29 7.65
N THR A 137 27.89 -3.08 7.52
CA THR A 137 27.89 -2.08 8.60
C THR A 137 26.76 -1.07 8.40
N TRP A 138 25.97 -0.87 9.46
CA TRP A 138 24.89 0.11 9.46
C TRP A 138 25.38 1.46 9.98
N LYS A 139 25.11 2.52 9.22
CA LYS A 139 25.48 3.88 9.61
C LYS A 139 24.35 4.86 9.32
N LYS A 140 24.36 5.97 10.06
CA LYS A 140 23.53 7.14 9.76
C LYS A 140 23.99 7.74 8.43
N ALA A 141 23.16 7.62 7.41
CA ALA A 141 23.47 8.10 6.06
C ALA A 141 23.07 9.56 5.86
N ALA A 142 21.93 9.98 6.43
CA ALA A 142 21.42 11.35 6.32
C ALA A 142 20.52 11.73 7.50
N SER A 143 20.39 13.05 7.71
CA SER A 143 19.35 13.64 8.54
C SER A 143 18.48 14.52 7.65
N MET A 144 17.17 14.37 7.76
CA MET A 144 16.22 15.34 7.20
C MET A 144 16.27 16.67 7.97
N PRO A 145 15.75 17.76 7.38
CA PRO A 145 15.58 19.04 8.06
C PRO A 145 14.78 18.88 9.36
N LEU A 146 15.04 19.76 10.33
CA LEU A 146 14.31 19.75 11.58
C LEU A 146 12.83 20.02 11.32
N ALA A 147 11.96 19.28 12.01
CA ALA A 147 10.53 19.54 11.94
C ALA A 147 10.20 20.98 12.38
N GLY A 148 9.47 21.74 11.56
CA GLY A 148 9.13 23.14 11.82
C GLY A 148 9.95 24.18 11.02
N GLU A 149 11.02 23.75 10.36
CA GLU A 149 11.92 24.63 9.59
C GLU A 149 11.65 24.64 8.08
N LEU A 150 10.64 23.91 7.61
CA LEU A 150 10.34 23.86 6.18
C LEU A 150 9.86 25.23 5.68
N ASN A 151 10.27 25.58 4.45
CA ASN A 151 9.87 26.85 3.83
C ASN A 151 8.34 27.00 3.75
N VAL A 152 7.63 25.90 3.51
CA VAL A 152 6.15 25.86 3.43
C VAL A 152 5.47 26.15 4.77
N GLN A 153 6.16 25.98 5.90
CA GLN A 153 5.60 26.19 7.25
C GLN A 153 5.69 27.63 7.72
N LYS A 154 6.62 28.42 7.16
CA LYS A 154 6.85 29.84 7.50
C LYS A 154 5.57 30.69 7.58
N PRO A 155 4.62 30.63 6.62
CA PRO A 155 3.42 31.47 6.67
C PRO A 155 2.43 31.08 7.79
N ASP A 156 2.38 29.81 8.18
CA ASP A 156 1.43 29.31 9.20
C ASP A 156 2.05 29.27 10.61
N LYS A 157 3.31 29.70 10.79
CA LYS A 157 4.01 29.67 12.08
C LYS A 157 3.25 30.37 13.21
N ALA A 158 2.53 31.45 12.92
CA ALA A 158 1.74 32.16 13.92
C ALA A 158 0.52 31.37 14.41
N LYS A 159 -0.05 30.50 13.55
CA LYS A 159 -1.22 29.67 13.88
C LYS A 159 -0.82 28.37 14.58
N ASN A 160 0.31 27.81 14.21
CA ASN A 160 0.80 26.56 14.75
C ASN A 160 1.46 26.80 16.12
N ARG A 161 1.00 26.09 17.16
CA ARG A 161 1.58 26.16 18.51
C ARG A 161 2.25 24.83 18.88
N GLY A 162 3.39 24.94 19.56
CA GLY A 162 4.15 23.81 20.09
C GLY A 162 5.23 23.28 19.14
N LYS A 163 6.07 22.38 19.66
CA LYS A 163 7.17 21.78 18.91
C LYS A 163 6.62 20.86 17.81
N PHE A 164 7.17 20.98 16.61
CA PHE A 164 6.86 20.06 15.51
C PHE A 164 7.58 18.73 15.71
N VAL A 165 6.91 17.66 15.33
CA VAL A 165 7.40 16.30 15.49
C VAL A 165 7.09 15.50 14.24
N TYR A 166 8.02 14.64 13.83
CA TYR A 166 7.73 13.61 12.83
C TYR A 166 6.94 12.48 13.50
N ARG A 167 5.71 12.25 13.01
CA ARG A 167 4.82 11.20 13.52
C ARG A 167 4.87 9.93 12.70
N GLY A 168 5.19 10.03 11.42
CA GLY A 168 5.22 8.88 10.52
C GLY A 168 6.23 9.08 9.40
N CYS A 169 6.85 7.97 9.00
CA CYS A 169 7.75 7.90 7.85
C CYS A 169 7.49 6.61 7.08
N GLN A 170 7.53 6.71 5.75
CA GLN A 170 7.41 5.54 4.89
C GLN A 170 8.22 5.70 3.61
N PHE A 171 8.96 4.65 3.26
CA PHE A 171 9.49 4.51 1.91
C PHE A 171 8.37 4.15 0.93
N VAL A 172 8.28 4.89 -0.16
CA VAL A 172 7.30 4.59 -1.21
C VAL A 172 7.92 3.56 -2.15
N PRO A 173 7.36 2.33 -2.25
CA PRO A 173 7.82 1.39 -3.25
C PRO A 173 7.50 1.95 -4.64
N LEU A 174 8.49 1.91 -5.52
CA LEU A 174 8.31 2.30 -6.90
C LEU A 174 7.35 1.31 -7.59
N PRO A 175 6.39 1.79 -8.40
CA PRO A 175 5.42 0.92 -9.03
C PRO A 175 6.11 -0.02 -10.03
N SER A 176 5.88 -1.33 -9.87
CA SER A 176 6.47 -2.40 -10.71
C SER A 176 6.13 -2.34 -12.21
N SER A 177 5.31 -1.37 -12.66
CA SER A 177 4.99 -1.17 -14.08
C SER A 177 6.13 -0.57 -14.91
N SER A 178 7.24 -0.15 -14.28
CA SER A 178 8.47 0.30 -14.95
C SER A 178 9.55 -0.79 -15.06
N ALA A 179 9.22 -2.06 -14.84
CA ALA A 179 10.17 -3.19 -14.85
C ALA A 179 10.92 -3.43 -16.19
N GLY A 180 10.67 -2.64 -17.24
CA GLY A 180 11.32 -2.74 -18.55
C GLY A 180 12.32 -1.62 -18.89
N LYS A 181 12.43 -0.55 -18.10
CA LYS A 181 13.45 0.51 -18.30
C LYS A 181 13.97 0.97 -16.94
N LYS A 182 15.05 0.34 -16.47
CA LYS A 182 15.88 0.91 -15.40
C LYS A 182 16.53 2.18 -15.96
N ASN A 183 15.86 3.32 -15.83
CA ASN A 183 16.55 4.59 -15.99
C ASN A 183 17.53 4.71 -14.82
N SER A 184 18.76 5.14 -15.11
CA SER A 184 19.84 5.36 -14.13
C SER A 184 19.51 6.36 -13.02
N ASP A 185 18.36 7.06 -13.12
CA ASP A 185 17.99 8.19 -12.28
C ASP A 185 16.81 7.88 -11.34
N GLU A 186 16.53 6.61 -11.06
CA GLU A 186 15.43 6.22 -10.18
C GLU A 186 15.79 6.53 -8.72
N LYS A 187 15.35 7.70 -8.25
CA LYS A 187 15.58 8.18 -6.87
C LYS A 187 14.59 7.53 -5.89
N ASP A 188 15.08 7.13 -4.73
CA ASP A 188 14.22 6.60 -3.68
C ASP A 188 13.34 7.70 -3.11
N VAL A 189 12.07 7.39 -2.86
CA VAL A 189 11.09 8.36 -2.38
C VAL A 189 10.69 8.03 -0.95
N ILE A 190 10.74 9.04 -0.09
CA ILE A 190 10.29 8.98 1.30
C ILE A 190 9.10 9.93 1.48
N VAL A 191 8.10 9.49 2.23
CA VAL A 191 6.97 10.33 2.65
C VAL A 191 6.99 10.43 4.16
N THR A 192 6.87 11.64 4.67
CA THR A 192 6.86 11.91 6.11
C THR A 192 5.66 12.77 6.49
N VAL A 193 5.13 12.56 7.69
CA VAL A 193 4.15 13.46 8.31
C VAL A 193 4.77 14.18 9.49
N GLN A 194 4.71 15.51 9.43
CA GLN A 194 5.08 16.40 10.52
C GLN A 194 3.80 16.97 11.14
N THR A 195 3.73 16.97 12.47
CA THR A 195 2.62 17.56 13.20
C THR A 195 3.10 18.47 14.32
N PRO A 196 2.51 19.66 14.49
CA PRO A 196 2.63 20.44 15.71
C PRO A 196 1.74 19.87 16.82
N ALA A 197 1.83 20.44 18.02
CA ALA A 197 0.90 20.11 19.11
C ALA A 197 -0.51 20.66 18.84
N ARG A 198 -0.61 21.84 18.21
CA ARG A 198 -1.87 22.44 17.74
C ARG A 198 -1.65 23.14 16.41
N GLY A 199 -2.59 22.97 15.49
CA GLY A 199 -2.58 23.62 14.18
C GLY A 199 -2.61 22.63 13.02
N SER A 200 -1.94 22.99 11.93
CA SER A 200 -1.94 22.25 10.67
C SER A 200 -0.79 21.24 10.61
N SER A 201 -1.07 20.05 10.05
CA SER A 201 -0.05 19.04 9.79
C SER A 201 0.54 19.20 8.40
N TYR A 202 1.74 18.67 8.17
CA TYR A 202 2.42 18.77 6.88
C TYR A 202 2.79 17.37 6.39
N LEU A 203 2.39 17.07 5.15
CA LEU A 203 2.80 15.87 4.44
C LEU A 203 3.90 16.25 3.45
N SER A 204 5.09 15.76 3.68
CA SER A 204 6.28 16.09 2.88
C SER A 204 6.75 14.87 2.12
N LYS A 205 7.09 15.08 0.85
CA LYS A 205 7.69 14.07 -0.02
C LYS A 205 9.14 14.44 -0.27
N TRP A 206 10.02 13.48 -0.07
CA TRP A 206 11.46 13.61 -0.16
C TRP A 206 12.04 12.63 -1.19
N THR A 207 13.14 13.00 -1.83
CA THR A 207 14.02 12.05 -2.52
C THR A 207 15.23 11.75 -1.65
N CYS A 208 15.63 10.49 -1.53
CA CYS A 208 16.93 10.09 -1.00
C CYS A 208 17.76 9.47 -2.13
N VAL A 209 18.97 9.98 -2.33
CA VAL A 209 19.96 9.39 -3.21
C VAL A 209 21.14 8.97 -2.34
N LEU A 210 21.54 7.70 -2.42
CA LEU A 210 22.68 7.18 -1.67
C LEU A 210 23.91 7.23 -2.56
N ASP A 211 24.96 7.91 -2.11
CA ASP A 211 26.27 7.90 -2.77
C ASP A 211 27.01 6.59 -2.50
N ASN A 212 27.93 6.22 -3.40
CA ASN A 212 28.81 5.06 -3.25
C ASN A 212 29.66 5.09 -1.95
N ARG A 213 29.83 6.28 -1.35
CA ARG A 213 30.55 6.49 -0.08
C ARG A 213 29.66 6.36 1.16
N GLY A 214 28.36 6.14 0.98
CA GLY A 214 27.43 5.91 2.08
C GLY A 214 26.71 7.10 2.67
N ARG A 215 26.91 8.29 2.11
CA ARG A 215 26.13 9.47 2.47
C ARG A 215 24.86 9.47 1.63
N CYS A 216 23.71 9.73 2.24
CA CYS A 216 22.50 9.99 1.46
C CYS A 216 22.27 11.50 1.37
N THR A 217 22.02 12.00 0.16
CA THR A 217 21.49 13.34 -0.06
C THR A 217 19.96 13.28 -0.04
N VAL A 218 19.34 14.13 0.78
CA VAL A 218 17.89 14.15 0.96
C VAL A 218 17.35 15.51 0.54
N ASP A 219 16.56 15.52 -0.52
CA ASP A 219 15.96 16.74 -1.07
C ASP A 219 14.44 16.73 -0.88
N GLU A 220 13.89 17.89 -0.52
CA GLU A 220 12.44 18.09 -0.46
C GLU A 220 11.89 18.27 -1.89
N ILE A 221 10.92 17.44 -2.29
CA ILE A 221 10.24 17.61 -3.58
C ILE A 221 9.10 18.61 -3.43
N TYR A 222 8.19 18.32 -2.48
CA TYR A 222 7.06 19.17 -2.16
C TYR A 222 6.51 18.84 -0.78
N SER A 223 5.92 19.83 -0.14
CA SER A 223 5.17 19.69 1.11
C SER A 223 3.74 20.21 0.94
N ILE A 224 2.78 19.44 1.44
CA ILE A 224 1.36 19.78 1.41
C ILE A 224 0.88 20.02 2.83
N PRO A 225 0.35 21.22 3.16
CA PRO A 225 -0.31 21.47 4.43
C PRO A 225 -1.71 20.82 4.47
N VAL A 226 -1.97 20.07 5.53
CA VAL A 226 -3.30 19.62 5.93
C VAL A 226 -3.82 20.60 6.98
N LYS A 227 -4.60 21.57 6.51
CA LYS A 227 -5.05 22.70 7.32
C LYS A 227 -5.92 22.24 8.50
N ASP A 228 -5.65 22.83 9.66
CA ASP A 228 -6.42 22.71 10.92
C ASP A 228 -6.71 21.26 11.35
N THR A 229 -5.87 20.32 10.94
CA THR A 229 -6.01 18.89 11.25
C THR A 229 -4.69 18.32 11.75
N ILE A 230 -4.73 17.64 12.91
CA ILE A 230 -3.59 16.91 13.46
C ILE A 230 -3.61 15.48 12.90
N VAL A 231 -2.58 15.10 12.16
CA VAL A 231 -2.45 13.78 11.54
C VAL A 231 -1.49 12.90 12.35
N CYS A 232 -2.05 11.99 13.14
CA CYS A 232 -1.23 11.18 14.06
C CYS A 232 -0.49 10.01 13.41
N SER A 233 -0.88 9.56 12.21
CA SER A 233 -0.24 8.42 11.53
C SER A 233 -0.24 8.57 10.01
N LEU A 234 0.74 7.98 9.33
CA LEU A 234 0.72 7.86 7.86
C LEU A 234 -0.41 6.91 7.44
N ALA A 235 -1.06 7.21 6.32
CA ALA A 235 -2.26 6.50 5.86
C ALA A 235 -1.99 5.01 5.66
N VAL A 236 -2.67 4.19 6.45
CA VAL A 236 -2.60 2.73 6.36
C VAL A 236 -3.18 2.28 5.01
N ARG A 237 -2.50 1.35 4.32
CA ARG A 237 -2.98 0.79 3.05
C ARG A 237 -4.38 0.19 3.25
N THR A 238 -5.40 0.88 2.75
CA THR A 238 -6.77 0.38 2.81
C THR A 238 -7.04 -0.59 1.68
N GLU A 239 -7.58 -1.75 1.98
CA GLU A 239 -8.13 -2.64 0.97
C GLU A 239 -9.53 -2.16 0.55
N THR A 240 -9.98 -2.52 -0.65
CA THR A 240 -11.35 -2.23 -1.08
C THR A 240 -12.24 -3.44 -0.85
N CYS A 241 -13.41 -3.20 -0.28
CA CYS A 241 -14.43 -4.24 -0.11
C CYS A 241 -14.88 -4.74 -1.48
N ALA A 242 -14.77 -6.05 -1.75
CA ALA A 242 -15.17 -6.62 -3.03
C ALA A 242 -16.67 -6.45 -3.34
N PHE A 243 -17.51 -6.26 -2.32
CA PHE A 243 -18.96 -6.06 -2.49
C PHE A 243 -19.36 -4.59 -2.47
N SER A 244 -19.06 -3.86 -1.39
CA SER A 244 -19.51 -2.48 -1.21
C SER A 244 -18.57 -1.42 -1.80
N GLU A 245 -17.36 -1.83 -2.20
CA GLU A 245 -16.24 -1.01 -2.69
C GLU A 245 -15.75 0.04 -1.67
N SER A 246 -16.26 -0.01 -0.45
CA SER A 246 -15.83 0.84 0.65
C SER A 246 -14.39 0.51 1.03
N ARG A 247 -13.65 1.52 1.52
CA ARG A 247 -12.29 1.31 2.05
C ARG A 247 -12.36 0.53 3.35
N ILE A 248 -11.53 -0.50 3.45
CA ILE A 248 -11.34 -1.37 4.61
C ILE A 248 -9.96 -1.03 5.18
N TYR A 249 -9.93 -0.57 6.42
CA TYR A 249 -8.69 -0.37 7.15
C TYR A 249 -8.20 -1.73 7.70
N PRO A 250 -6.88 -1.97 7.78
CA PRO A 250 -6.35 -3.18 8.39
C PRO A 250 -6.89 -3.43 9.81
N GLY A 251 -7.01 -4.71 10.17
CA GLY A 251 -7.68 -5.15 11.39
C GLY A 251 -9.21 -5.21 11.30
N HIS A 252 -9.80 -4.65 10.24
CA HIS A 252 -11.22 -4.78 9.93
C HIS A 252 -11.48 -5.59 8.66
N GLY A 253 -12.68 -6.16 8.59
CA GLY A 253 -13.11 -6.97 7.46
C GLY A 253 -12.85 -8.47 7.63
N VAL A 254 -13.36 -9.23 6.67
CA VAL A 254 -13.25 -10.68 6.60
C VAL A 254 -12.74 -11.04 5.22
N ARG A 255 -11.68 -11.85 5.17
CA ARG A 255 -11.14 -12.43 3.93
C ARG A 255 -11.91 -13.71 3.63
N LEU A 256 -12.61 -13.76 2.50
CA LEU A 256 -13.32 -14.93 2.00
C LEU A 256 -12.52 -15.56 0.86
N VAL A 257 -12.01 -16.77 1.05
CA VAL A 257 -11.35 -17.56 0.00
C VAL A 257 -12.35 -18.56 -0.57
N ARG A 258 -12.57 -18.54 -1.88
CA ARG A 258 -13.45 -19.52 -2.56
C ARG A 258 -12.68 -20.78 -2.91
N LYS A 259 -13.42 -21.85 -3.27
CA LYS A 259 -12.83 -23.10 -3.79
C LYS A 259 -11.93 -22.87 -5.00
N ASP A 260 -12.24 -21.87 -5.81
CA ASP A 260 -11.45 -21.46 -7.00
C ASP A 260 -10.10 -20.78 -6.63
N GLY A 261 -9.73 -20.69 -5.35
CA GLY A 261 -8.53 -19.99 -4.87
C GLY A 261 -8.67 -18.46 -4.80
N ASN A 262 -9.70 -17.89 -5.43
CA ASN A 262 -9.95 -16.45 -5.40
C ASN A 262 -10.29 -15.95 -4.00
N ALA A 263 -9.50 -14.98 -3.52
CA ALA A 263 -9.67 -14.35 -2.21
C ALA A 263 -10.26 -12.94 -2.32
N TYR A 264 -11.39 -12.72 -1.64
CA TYR A 264 -12.11 -11.45 -1.58
C TYR A 264 -12.05 -10.86 -0.18
N THR A 265 -11.69 -9.58 -0.04
CA THR A 265 -11.83 -8.86 1.24
C THR A 265 -13.20 -8.21 1.32
N LEU A 266 -13.93 -8.46 2.40
CA LEU A 266 -15.27 -7.93 2.64
C LEU A 266 -15.29 -7.13 3.93
N LEU A 267 -15.98 -5.99 3.95
CA LEU A 267 -15.94 -5.06 5.08
C LEU A 267 -16.57 -5.61 6.37
N ASN A 268 -17.70 -6.32 6.27
CA ASN A 268 -18.45 -6.81 7.42
C ASN A 268 -19.23 -8.11 7.08
N SER A 269 -19.84 -8.72 8.10
CA SER A 269 -20.68 -9.92 7.94
C SER A 269 -21.87 -9.69 6.99
N LYS A 270 -22.42 -8.47 6.97
CA LYS A 270 -23.49 -8.06 6.03
C LYS A 270 -23.04 -8.12 4.56
N CYS A 271 -21.86 -7.58 4.24
CA CYS A 271 -21.22 -7.68 2.93
C CYS A 271 -20.95 -9.14 2.56
N LYS A 272 -20.48 -9.95 3.52
CA LYS A 272 -20.25 -11.40 3.33
C LYS A 272 -21.52 -12.14 2.95
N SER A 273 -22.61 -11.93 3.69
CA SER A 273 -23.90 -12.56 3.41
C SER A 273 -24.43 -12.15 2.03
N LEU A 274 -24.46 -10.85 1.71
CA LEU A 274 -24.95 -10.36 0.41
C LEU A 274 -24.09 -10.83 -0.77
N PHE A 275 -22.77 -10.96 -0.57
CA PHE A 275 -21.84 -11.48 -1.57
C PHE A 275 -22.05 -12.97 -1.84
N LEU A 276 -22.30 -13.77 -0.79
CA LEU A 276 -22.63 -15.20 -0.92
C LEU A 276 -23.99 -15.41 -1.58
N GLN A 277 -24.97 -14.54 -1.31
CA GLN A 277 -26.27 -14.50 -1.99
C GLN A 277 -26.19 -14.02 -3.45
N ARG A 278 -24.99 -13.66 -3.96
CA ARG A 278 -24.77 -13.15 -5.32
C ARG A 278 -25.64 -11.94 -5.67
N LYS A 279 -25.99 -11.10 -4.68
CA LYS A 279 -26.73 -9.85 -4.92
C LYS A 279 -25.82 -8.88 -5.68
N LYS A 280 -26.38 -8.13 -6.64
CA LYS A 280 -25.63 -7.11 -7.38
C LYS A 280 -25.48 -5.87 -6.49
N PRO A 281 -24.25 -5.36 -6.21
CA PRO A 281 -24.05 -4.16 -5.40
C PRO A 281 -24.84 -2.96 -5.92
N ALA A 282 -24.91 -2.83 -7.24
CA ALA A 282 -25.64 -1.78 -7.94
C ALA A 282 -27.13 -1.69 -7.55
N LYS A 283 -27.75 -2.76 -7.05
CA LYS A 283 -29.16 -2.75 -6.61
C LYS A 283 -29.35 -2.35 -5.14
N ILE A 284 -28.26 -2.21 -4.37
CA ILE A 284 -28.30 -1.98 -2.93
C ILE A 284 -27.96 -0.54 -2.60
N HIS A 285 -28.95 0.22 -2.09
CA HIS A 285 -28.91 1.68 -1.92
C HIS A 285 -27.66 2.23 -1.21
N TRP A 286 -27.17 1.56 -0.18
CA TRP A 286 -26.05 2.07 0.63
C TRP A 286 -24.68 1.85 0.00
N THR A 287 -24.56 0.98 -1.02
CA THR A 287 -23.27 0.67 -1.67
C THR A 287 -22.78 1.80 -2.56
N LEU A 288 -21.46 1.86 -2.79
CA LEU A 288 -20.87 2.82 -3.73
C LEU A 288 -21.31 2.56 -5.18
N GLY A 289 -21.51 1.28 -5.55
CA GLY A 289 -22.04 0.90 -6.87
C GLY A 289 -23.42 1.49 -7.16
N TRP A 290 -24.37 1.40 -6.22
CA TRP A 290 -25.69 2.04 -6.38
C TRP A 290 -25.58 3.56 -6.42
N ARG A 291 -24.75 4.16 -5.54
CA ARG A 291 -24.55 5.61 -5.51
C ARG A 291 -23.93 6.16 -6.79
N ARG A 292 -23.09 5.38 -7.50
CA ARG A 292 -22.55 5.75 -8.83
C ARG A 292 -23.66 5.80 -9.87
N MET A 293 -24.49 4.77 -9.95
CA MET A 293 -25.58 4.73 -10.93
C MET A 293 -26.62 5.83 -10.70
N ASN A 294 -26.88 6.17 -9.43
CA ASN A 294 -27.87 7.18 -9.05
C ASN A 294 -27.25 8.58 -8.86
N LYS A 295 -26.02 8.81 -9.35
CA LYS A 295 -25.32 10.10 -9.28
C LYS A 295 -25.26 10.72 -7.87
N LYS A 296 -25.34 9.91 -6.81
CA LYS A 296 -25.25 10.36 -5.40
C LYS A 296 -23.80 10.45 -4.91
N LEU A 297 -22.87 9.83 -5.63
CA LEU A 297 -21.47 10.14 -5.45
C LEU A 297 -21.20 11.45 -6.17
N ARG A 298 -20.97 12.50 -5.40
CA ARG A 298 -20.40 13.74 -5.89
C ARG A 298 -18.95 13.43 -6.26
N VAL A 299 -18.75 12.87 -7.45
CA VAL A 299 -17.43 12.84 -8.05
C VAL A 299 -17.10 14.31 -8.26
N ARG A 300 -16.20 14.86 -7.43
CA ARG A 300 -15.50 16.07 -7.83
C ARG A 300 -14.69 15.65 -9.05
N CYS A 301 -15.30 15.77 -10.23
CA CYS A 301 -14.65 15.49 -11.50
C CYS A 301 -13.54 16.52 -11.65
N PRO A 302 -12.26 16.13 -11.68
CA PRO A 302 -11.18 17.03 -12.06
C PRO A 302 -11.03 17.02 -13.59
N PHE A 303 -12.12 16.76 -14.31
CA PHE A 303 -12.20 16.77 -15.78
C PHE A 303 -13.65 17.06 -16.16
N ALA A 304 -14.06 18.31 -15.97
CA ALA A 304 -15.16 18.85 -16.76
C ALA A 304 -14.59 19.14 -18.15
N VAL A 305 -15.02 18.39 -19.16
CA VAL A 305 -15.04 18.93 -20.52
C VAL A 305 -16.17 19.94 -20.50
N PHE A 306 -15.84 21.21 -20.28
CA PHE A 306 -16.79 22.29 -20.53
C PHE A 306 -16.92 22.43 -22.05
N ARG A 307 -18.15 22.27 -22.56
CA ARG A 307 -18.57 23.07 -23.70
C ARG A 307 -18.82 24.45 -23.14
N VAL A 308 -18.04 25.43 -23.60
CA VAL A 308 -18.28 26.84 -23.28
C VAL A 308 -19.60 27.24 -23.93
N SER A 309 -20.55 27.63 -23.11
CA SER A 309 -21.65 28.53 -23.44
C SER A 309 -21.89 29.38 -22.21
N ASP A 310 -21.93 30.69 -22.42
CA ASP A 310 -21.63 31.76 -21.48
C ASP A 310 -22.52 31.86 -20.22
N GLY A 311 -21.96 32.53 -19.21
CA GLY A 311 -22.71 33.25 -18.17
C GLY A 311 -22.93 32.51 -16.86
N GLY A 312 -22.05 32.71 -15.88
CA GLY A 312 -22.31 32.32 -14.49
C GLY A 312 -21.08 32.41 -13.59
N GLU A 313 -21.04 33.44 -12.77
CA GLU A 313 -20.06 33.67 -11.71
C GLU A 313 -20.32 32.69 -10.54
N HIS A 314 -19.32 31.91 -10.11
CA HIS A 314 -19.42 31.06 -8.92
C HIS A 314 -18.12 31.05 -8.11
N ASP A 315 -18.25 31.57 -6.90
CA ASP A 315 -17.26 31.65 -5.83
C ASP A 315 -16.65 30.30 -5.42
N GLY A 316 -15.37 30.36 -5.04
CA GLY A 316 -14.79 29.47 -4.03
C GLY A 316 -14.38 28.06 -4.47
N CYS A 317 -13.39 27.94 -5.36
CA CYS A 317 -12.81 26.65 -5.74
C CYS A 317 -11.46 26.41 -5.04
N THR A 318 -11.47 25.75 -3.87
CA THR A 318 -10.27 25.19 -3.25
C THR A 318 -9.80 23.95 -4.01
N PHE A 319 -8.61 24.08 -4.61
CA PHE A 319 -7.87 23.05 -5.33
C PHE A 319 -7.41 21.92 -4.40
N ILE A 320 -7.62 20.65 -4.79
CA ILE A 320 -6.91 19.50 -4.22
C ILE A 320 -6.36 18.64 -5.35
N VAL A 321 -5.05 18.45 -5.26
CA VAL A 321 -4.12 17.76 -6.16
C VAL A 321 -4.52 16.30 -6.36
N ARG A 322 -4.59 15.86 -7.62
CA ARG A 322 -4.66 14.45 -8.01
C ARG A 322 -3.29 13.79 -7.80
N SER A 323 -3.29 12.58 -7.25
CA SER A 323 -2.14 11.67 -7.33
C SER A 323 -1.86 11.26 -8.78
N LEU A 324 -0.59 11.35 -9.19
CA LEU A 324 -0.05 11.04 -10.54
C LEU A 324 -0.48 9.68 -11.12
N VAL A 325 -0.82 8.71 -10.26
CA VAL A 325 -1.19 7.33 -10.65
C VAL A 325 -2.46 7.25 -11.52
N ALA A 326 -3.41 8.17 -11.34
CA ALA A 326 -4.65 8.18 -12.11
C ALA A 326 -4.48 8.72 -13.55
N TYR A 327 -3.45 9.55 -13.79
CA TYR A 327 -3.18 10.12 -15.11
C TYR A 327 -2.60 9.05 -16.05
N ASN A 328 -1.66 8.25 -15.57
CA ASN A 328 -1.03 7.19 -16.38
C ASN A 328 -2.02 6.07 -16.75
N CYS A 329 -2.91 5.65 -15.84
CA CYS A 329 -3.86 4.58 -16.14
C CYS A 329 -4.90 5.01 -17.20
N ALA A 330 -5.36 6.26 -17.15
CA ALA A 330 -6.30 6.79 -18.14
C ALA A 330 -5.65 7.02 -19.52
N TYR A 331 -4.37 7.42 -19.55
CA TYR A 331 -3.60 7.60 -20.79
C TYR A 331 -3.36 6.26 -21.49
N VAL A 332 -2.91 5.24 -20.76
CA VAL A 332 -2.69 3.87 -21.27
C VAL A 332 -3.99 3.25 -21.80
N TYR A 333 -5.12 3.50 -21.14
CA TYR A 333 -6.43 3.00 -21.61
C TYR A 333 -6.91 3.71 -22.89
N ARG A 334 -6.53 4.98 -23.09
CA ARG A 334 -6.83 5.72 -24.33
C ARG A 334 -5.97 5.21 -25.48
N GLU A 335 -4.65 5.08 -25.28
CA GLU A 335 -3.76 4.52 -26.30
C GLU A 335 -4.18 3.10 -26.71
N ALA A 336 -4.54 2.24 -25.75
CA ALA A 336 -5.02 0.90 -26.06
C ALA A 336 -6.33 0.91 -26.86
N LYS A 337 -7.24 1.84 -26.57
CA LYS A 337 -8.51 1.99 -27.29
C LYS A 337 -8.33 2.58 -28.69
N ASP A 338 -7.39 3.51 -28.84
CA ASP A 338 -7.07 4.14 -30.12
C ASP A 338 -6.27 3.17 -31.02
N GLN A 339 -5.36 2.37 -30.46
CA GLN A 339 -4.71 1.25 -31.16
C GLN A 339 -5.71 0.16 -31.55
N ALA A 340 -6.68 -0.17 -30.70
CA ALA A 340 -7.73 -1.14 -31.03
C ALA A 340 -8.67 -0.62 -32.14
N LYS A 341 -8.96 0.68 -32.16
CA LYS A 341 -9.71 1.32 -33.25
C LYS A 341 -8.89 1.37 -34.54
N ALA A 342 -7.60 1.72 -34.48
CA ALA A 342 -6.71 1.74 -35.63
C ALA A 342 -6.55 0.33 -36.24
N LYS A 343 -6.41 -0.71 -35.41
CA LYS A 343 -6.39 -2.12 -35.86
C LYS A 343 -7.70 -2.57 -36.49
N LYS A 344 -8.85 -2.10 -35.98
CA LYS A 344 -10.16 -2.36 -36.61
C LYS A 344 -10.36 -1.60 -37.93
N ALA A 345 -9.80 -0.39 -38.04
CA ALA A 345 -9.85 0.41 -39.26
C ALA A 345 -8.91 -0.11 -40.34
N ALA A 346 -7.76 -0.69 -39.95
CA ALA A 346 -6.78 -1.28 -40.86
C ALA A 346 -7.10 -2.74 -41.27
N ALA A 347 -8.12 -3.37 -40.68
CA ALA A 347 -8.53 -4.71 -41.07
C ALA A 347 -9.25 -4.66 -42.44
N PRO A 348 -8.80 -5.42 -43.46
CA PRO A 348 -9.46 -5.46 -44.75
C PRO A 348 -10.89 -6.01 -44.61
N ALA A 349 -11.84 -5.40 -45.32
CA ALA A 349 -13.25 -5.76 -45.23
C ALA A 349 -13.49 -7.24 -45.56
N PRO A 350 -14.33 -7.96 -44.80
CA PRO A 350 -14.59 -9.37 -45.06
C PRO A 350 -15.27 -9.52 -46.44
N GLN A 351 -14.62 -10.27 -47.34
CA GLN A 351 -15.14 -10.57 -48.67
C GLN A 351 -16.45 -11.36 -48.52
N LYS A 352 -17.55 -10.82 -49.09
CA LYS A 352 -18.85 -11.48 -49.13
C LYS A 352 -18.70 -12.82 -49.87
N LYS A 353 -18.89 -13.94 -49.17
CA LYS A 353 -18.99 -15.27 -49.80
C LYS A 353 -20.15 -15.25 -50.81
N GLN A 354 -19.82 -15.40 -52.08
CA GLN A 354 -20.81 -15.54 -53.15
C GLN A 354 -21.52 -16.88 -52.98
N VAL A 355 -22.85 -16.84 -52.88
CA VAL A 355 -23.71 -18.02 -52.92
C VAL A 355 -23.74 -18.50 -54.38
N ILE A 356 -23.13 -19.65 -54.63
CA ILE A 356 -23.17 -20.32 -55.94
C ILE A 356 -24.60 -20.79 -56.18
N LYS A 357 -25.28 -20.21 -57.19
CA LYS A 357 -26.55 -20.72 -57.72
C LYS A 357 -26.25 -21.88 -58.67
N ASN A 358 -26.71 -23.08 -58.33
CA ASN A 358 -26.60 -24.24 -59.21
C ASN A 358 -27.53 -24.09 -60.44
N ALA A 359 -26.99 -24.46 -61.61
CA ALA A 359 -27.57 -24.34 -62.94
C ALA A 359 -28.77 -25.31 -63.20
N PRO A 360 -29.63 -25.03 -64.20
CA PRO A 360 -30.93 -25.67 -64.36
C PRO A 360 -30.85 -27.06 -65.05
N LYS A 361 -31.63 -28.02 -64.54
CA LYS A 361 -31.84 -29.34 -65.17
C LYS A 361 -32.89 -29.23 -66.28
N GLY A 362 -32.58 -29.81 -67.45
CA GLY A 362 -33.44 -29.82 -68.64
C GLY A 362 -34.75 -30.62 -68.48
N GLY A 363 -35.80 -30.16 -69.16
CA GLY A 363 -37.02 -30.95 -69.43
C GLY A 363 -36.72 -32.07 -70.45
N LYS A 364 -37.52 -33.12 -70.65
CA LYS A 364 -38.96 -33.36 -70.55
C LYS A 364 -39.16 -34.86 -70.34
N LYS A 365 -40.28 -35.29 -69.74
CA LYS A 365 -41.41 -35.92 -70.46
C LYS A 365 -42.43 -36.46 -69.47
N THR A 366 -43.66 -36.02 -69.71
CA THR A 366 -44.92 -36.51 -69.18
C THR A 366 -45.17 -37.96 -69.59
N GLY A 367 -45.60 -38.80 -68.64
CA GLY A 367 -46.08 -40.15 -68.88
C GLY A 367 -47.09 -40.53 -67.81
N ASN A 368 -48.36 -40.34 -68.15
CA ASN A 368 -49.52 -40.82 -67.41
C ASN A 368 -49.42 -42.34 -67.16
N ARG A 369 -49.86 -42.82 -66.00
CA ARG A 369 -50.92 -43.83 -65.86
C ARG A 369 -51.12 -44.19 -64.38
N GLY A 370 -52.38 -44.11 -63.96
CA GLY A 370 -52.83 -44.65 -62.69
C GLY A 370 -52.97 -46.16 -62.69
N ALA A 371 -53.29 -46.65 -61.49
CA ALA A 371 -54.03 -47.86 -61.14
C ALA A 371 -53.97 -49.05 -62.10
N LEU A 372 -53.41 -50.16 -61.64
CA LEU A 372 -54.16 -51.28 -61.05
C LEU A 372 -53.18 -52.26 -60.38
#